data_AF-A0A4Z1A716-F1
#
_entry.id   AF-A0A4Z1A716-F1
#
_cell.length_a   1.000
_cell.length_b   1.000
_cell.length_c   1.000
_cell.angle_alpha   90.00
_cell.angle_beta   90.00
_cell.angle_gamma   90.00
#
_symmetry.space_group_name_H-M   'P 1'
#
loop_
_entity.id
_entity.type
_entity.pdbx_description
1 polymer ?
#
loop_
_entity_poly.entity_id
_entity_poly.type
_entity_poly.pdbx_seq_one_letter_code
_entity_poly.pdbx_strand_id
1 'polypeptide(L)'
;MKNLIQLLIVINLFITNIVLASGGISGGGIANIPQGQDREKYHLGKAIFNQEVSLEKQTNANVNTTDQEERLENLQGSLPNTEKRRVNLPDFSGKLTEEQLQALEYFIQVRFNIKLPEKKKDK
;
A
#
# COMPACT_ATOMS: atom_id res chain seq x y z
N MET A 1 44.50 -11.75 -21.25
CA MET A 1 44.24 -11.20 -19.90
C MET A 1 43.51 -9.84 -19.98
N LYS A 2 42.41 -9.74 -20.73
CA LYS A 2 41.67 -8.47 -20.90
C LYS A 2 40.19 -8.58 -20.50
N ASN A 3 39.70 -9.81 -20.39
CA ASN A 3 38.30 -10.11 -20.06
C ASN A 3 38.07 -10.31 -18.56
N LEU A 4 39.15 -10.33 -17.75
CA LEU A 4 39.06 -10.50 -16.29
C LEU A 4 38.87 -9.15 -15.57
N ILE A 5 39.34 -8.05 -16.18
CA ILE A 5 39.16 -6.68 -15.67
C ILE A 5 37.74 -6.16 -15.95
N GLN A 6 37.11 -6.56 -17.05
CA GLN A 6 35.72 -6.18 -17.36
C GLN A 6 34.70 -6.81 -16.39
N LEU A 7 35.00 -7.97 -15.81
CA LEU A 7 34.09 -8.64 -14.86
C LEU A 7 34.00 -7.91 -13.50
N LEU A 8 35.06 -7.20 -13.09
CA LEU A 8 35.09 -6.45 -11.82
C LEU A 8 34.35 -5.11 -11.85
N ILE A 9 34.08 -4.55 -13.04
CA ILE A 9 33.37 -3.28 -13.19
C ILE A 9 31.84 -3.50 -13.15
N VAL A 10 31.35 -4.65 -13.63
CA VAL A 10 29.90 -4.93 -13.69
C VAL A 10 29.32 -5.31 -12.33
N ILE A 11 30.13 -5.87 -11.42
CA ILE A 11 29.67 -6.30 -10.08
C ILE A 11 29.48 -5.12 -9.12
N ASN A 12 30.11 -3.97 -9.37
CA ASN A 12 29.99 -2.78 -8.51
C ASN A 12 28.72 -1.94 -8.74
N LEU A 13 27.84 -2.35 -9.66
CA LEU A 13 26.63 -1.58 -10.01
C LEU A 13 25.31 -2.14 -9.43
N PHE A 14 25.38 -3.02 -8.43
CA PHE A 14 24.20 -3.62 -7.80
C PHE A 14 24.06 -3.35 -6.28
N ILE A 15 24.87 -2.46 -5.69
CA ILE A 15 24.83 -2.17 -4.23
C ILE A 15 24.49 -0.70 -3.94
N THR A 16 23.64 -0.09 -4.74
CA THR A 16 23.05 1.21 -4.39
C THR A 16 21.55 1.07 -4.23
N ASN A 17 21.03 1.65 -3.14
CA ASN A 17 19.63 1.76 -2.72
C ASN A 17 19.15 0.86 -1.58
N ILE A 18 19.91 0.77 -0.48
CA ILE A 18 19.27 0.74 0.85
C ILE A 18 19.71 2.01 1.60
N VAL A 19 19.18 3.14 1.17
CA VAL A 19 19.18 4.35 2.01
C VAL A 19 18.06 4.16 3.02
N LEU A 20 18.39 3.56 4.16
CA LEU A 20 17.51 3.54 5.32
C LEU A 20 17.59 4.93 5.97
N ALA A 21 16.89 5.90 5.39
CA ALA A 21 16.69 7.20 6.02
C ALA A 21 15.75 7.01 7.23
N SER A 22 16.32 6.79 8.42
CA SER A 22 15.61 6.95 9.69
C SER A 22 15.39 8.45 9.97
N GLY A 23 14.60 9.09 9.11
CA GLY A 23 14.13 10.45 9.32
C GLY A 23 13.14 10.47 10.48
N GLY A 24 13.66 10.74 11.68
CA GLY A 24 12.85 11.19 12.81
C GLY A 24 12.29 12.58 12.51
N ILE A 25 11.05 12.64 12.04
CA ILE A 25 10.31 13.89 11.88
C ILE A 25 9.54 14.12 13.18
N SER A 26 10.12 14.92 14.06
CA SER A 26 9.46 15.56 15.20
C SER A 26 9.07 16.98 14.78
N GLY A 27 7.81 17.20 14.42
CA GLY A 27 7.33 18.56 14.16
C GLY A 27 5.96 18.64 13.52
N GLY A 28 4.94 18.94 14.34
CA GLY A 28 3.70 19.58 13.88
C GLY A 28 2.49 18.66 13.81
N GLY A 29 1.66 18.71 14.85
CA GLY A 29 0.28 18.20 14.84
C GLY A 29 0.18 16.68 14.79
N ILE A 30 0.18 16.04 15.96
CA ILE A 30 -0.23 14.63 16.09
C ILE A 30 -1.72 14.53 15.73
N ALA A 31 -2.01 14.43 14.44
CA ALA A 31 -3.00 13.46 14.00
C ALA A 31 -2.57 12.12 14.60
N ASN A 32 -3.52 11.34 15.13
CA ASN A 32 -3.28 10.09 15.83
C ASN A 32 -2.67 9.04 14.86
N ILE A 33 -1.38 9.18 14.53
CA ILE A 33 -0.68 8.31 13.58
C ILE A 33 -0.31 7.04 14.36
N PRO A 34 -0.73 5.85 13.89
CA PRO A 34 -0.46 4.59 14.56
C PRO A 34 1.05 4.34 14.72
N GLN A 35 1.46 3.76 15.85
CA GLN A 35 2.85 3.39 16.13
C GLN A 35 3.08 1.89 15.93
N GLY A 36 4.33 1.48 15.63
CA GLY A 36 4.67 0.06 15.45
C GLY A 36 4.16 -0.54 14.14
N GLN A 37 3.70 -1.79 14.18
CA GLN A 37 3.24 -2.55 13.00
C GLN A 37 2.05 -1.86 12.29
N ASP A 38 1.22 -1.13 13.04
CA ASP A 38 0.13 -0.34 12.48
C ASP A 38 0.64 0.85 11.64
N ARG A 39 1.84 1.36 11.93
CA ARG A 39 2.49 2.39 11.11
C ARG A 39 2.83 1.87 9.72
N GLU A 40 3.37 0.65 9.64
CA GLU A 40 3.74 0.02 8.38
C GLU A 40 2.50 -0.21 7.50
N LYS A 41 1.42 -0.73 8.09
CA LYS A 41 0.11 -0.88 7.41
C LYS A 41 -0.46 0.45 6.96
N TYR A 42 -0.41 1.49 7.82
CA TYR A 42 -0.88 2.82 7.46
C TYR A 42 -0.08 3.43 6.29
N HIS A 43 1.25 3.25 6.29
CA HIS A 43 2.13 3.74 5.24
C HIS A 43 1.90 3.00 3.93
N LEU A 44 1.78 1.67 3.97
CA LEU A 44 1.47 0.85 2.80
C LEU A 44 0.11 1.24 2.20
N GLY A 45 -0.93 1.35 3.03
CA GLY A 45 -2.26 1.78 2.60
C GLY A 45 -2.27 3.17 1.99
N LYS A 46 -1.53 4.12 2.58
CA LYS A 46 -1.35 5.46 2.02
C LYS A 46 -0.69 5.41 0.64
N ALA A 47 0.36 4.61 0.49
CA ALA A 47 1.09 4.50 -0.77
C ALA A 47 0.23 3.88 -1.88
N ILE A 48 -0.57 2.86 -1.54
CA ILE A 48 -1.58 2.27 -2.45
C ILE A 48 -2.61 3.32 -2.86
N PHE A 49 -3.20 4.00 -1.88
CA PHE A 49 -4.24 5.01 -2.11
C PHE A 49 -3.74 6.17 -2.99
N ASN A 50 -2.49 6.57 -2.81
CA ASN A 50 -1.87 7.63 -3.61
C ASN A 50 -1.29 7.16 -4.95
N GLN A 51 -1.39 5.86 -5.26
CA GLN A 51 -0.78 5.26 -6.45
C GLN A 51 0.75 5.45 -6.49
N GLU A 52 1.37 5.53 -5.31
CA GLU A 52 2.83 5.62 -5.13
C GLU A 52 3.51 4.25 -5.26
N VAL A 53 2.73 3.17 -5.32
CA VAL A 53 3.20 1.81 -5.59
C VAL A 53 2.65 1.31 -6.92
N SER A 54 3.49 0.64 -7.70
CA SER A 54 3.06 -0.04 -8.92
C SER A 54 2.33 -1.33 -8.55
N LEU A 55 1.04 -1.41 -8.88
CA LEU A 55 0.20 -2.57 -8.63
C LEU A 55 0.08 -3.39 -9.92
N GLU A 56 0.85 -4.46 -10.00
CA GLU A 56 0.78 -5.39 -11.12
C GLU A 56 -0.40 -6.34 -10.93
N LYS A 57 -1.05 -6.74 -12.03
CA LYS A 57 -2.19 -7.65 -11.97
C LYS A 57 -1.72 -8.97 -11.35
N GLN A 58 -2.40 -9.40 -10.29
CA GLN A 58 -2.06 -10.66 -9.63
C GLN A 58 -2.52 -11.82 -10.51
N THR A 59 -1.58 -12.65 -10.97
CA THR A 59 -1.86 -13.88 -11.73
C THR A 59 -2.18 -15.08 -10.83
N ASN A 60 -2.24 -14.87 -9.50
CA ASN A 60 -2.44 -15.93 -8.53
C ASN A 60 -3.93 -16.31 -8.42
N ALA A 61 -4.22 -17.61 -8.55
CA ALA A 61 -5.56 -18.18 -8.46
C ALA A 61 -6.24 -18.08 -7.07
N ASN A 62 -5.56 -17.49 -6.07
CA ASN A 62 -6.07 -17.31 -4.70
C ASN A 62 -6.73 -15.92 -4.50
N VAL A 63 -6.61 -15.01 -5.46
CA VAL A 63 -7.25 -13.69 -5.35
C VAL A 63 -8.72 -13.84 -5.72
N ASN A 64 -9.60 -13.80 -4.72
CA ASN A 64 -11.04 -13.69 -4.93
C ASN A 64 -11.36 -12.26 -5.39
N THR A 65 -11.26 -12.03 -6.69
CA THR A 65 -11.48 -10.71 -7.30
C THR A 65 -12.86 -10.14 -7.01
N THR A 66 -13.88 -10.99 -6.84
CA THR A 66 -15.24 -10.57 -6.55
C THR A 66 -15.38 -10.01 -5.12
N ASP A 67 -14.83 -10.69 -4.10
CA ASP A 67 -14.78 -10.17 -2.71
C ASP A 67 -14.00 -8.85 -2.63
N GLN A 68 -12.89 -8.79 -3.36
CA GLN A 68 -12.04 -7.61 -3.41
C GLN A 68 -12.73 -6.41 -4.08
N GLU A 69 -13.42 -6.63 -5.21
CA GLU A 69 -14.18 -5.60 -5.92
C GLU A 69 -15.27 -5.00 -5.02
N GLU A 70 -16.08 -5.85 -4.37
CA GLU A 70 -17.14 -5.40 -3.46
C GLU A 70 -16.58 -4.54 -2.31
N ARG A 71 -15.45 -4.94 -1.73
CA ARG A 71 -14.77 -4.17 -0.67
C ARG A 71 -14.27 -2.83 -1.20
N LEU A 72 -13.66 -2.81 -2.38
CA LEU A 72 -13.17 -1.59 -3.00
C LEU A 72 -14.30 -0.62 -3.38
N GLU A 73 -15.46 -1.14 -3.83
CA GLU A 73 -16.66 -0.33 -4.07
C GLU A 73 -17.22 0.27 -2.77
N ASN A 74 -17.31 -0.52 -1.70
CA ASN A 74 -17.74 -0.04 -0.38
C ASN A 74 -16.80 1.05 0.17
N LEU A 75 -15.49 0.85 0.00
CA LEU A 75 -14.49 1.87 0.34
C LEU A 75 -14.68 3.13 -0.50
N GLN A 76 -14.84 2.98 -1.82
CA GLN A 76 -15.06 4.11 -2.75
C GLN A 76 -16.30 4.91 -2.33
N GLY A 77 -17.40 4.23 -1.99
CA GLY A 77 -18.64 4.84 -1.51
C GLY A 77 -18.48 5.61 -0.20
N SER A 78 -17.54 5.17 0.65
CA SER A 78 -17.29 5.79 1.96
C SER A 78 -16.35 7.00 1.90
N LEU A 79 -15.58 7.17 0.82
CA LEU A 79 -14.67 8.30 0.67
C LEU A 79 -15.40 9.65 0.56
N PRO A 80 -14.77 10.76 1.00
CA PRO A 80 -15.27 12.10 0.71
C PRO A 80 -15.25 12.38 -0.79
N ASN A 81 -16.17 13.24 -1.26
CA ASN A 81 -16.35 13.53 -2.69
C ASN A 81 -15.07 14.01 -3.40
N THR A 82 -14.20 14.74 -2.68
CA THR A 82 -12.90 15.18 -3.21
C THR A 82 -12.00 14.00 -3.58
N GLU A 83 -11.94 12.98 -2.72
CA GLU A 83 -11.11 11.80 -2.96
C GLU A 83 -11.74 10.85 -3.96
N LYS A 84 -13.07 10.70 -3.95
CA LYS A 84 -13.81 9.90 -4.96
C LYS A 84 -13.51 10.32 -6.40
N ARG A 85 -13.20 11.60 -6.62
CA ARG A 85 -12.83 12.14 -7.94
C ARG A 85 -11.35 11.94 -8.28
N ARG A 86 -10.51 11.78 -7.26
CA ARG A 86 -9.05 11.64 -7.39
C ARG A 86 -8.62 10.20 -7.58
N VAL A 87 -9.24 9.27 -6.87
CA VAL A 87 -8.90 7.85 -6.89
C VAL A 87 -10.11 7.00 -7.26
N ASN A 88 -9.88 5.98 -8.09
CA ASN A 88 -10.85 4.96 -8.43
C ASN A 88 -10.43 3.64 -7.77
N LEU A 89 -10.91 3.38 -6.55
CA LEU A 89 -10.53 2.17 -5.81
C LEU A 89 -10.92 0.85 -6.52
N PRO A 90 -12.09 0.73 -7.18
CA PRO A 90 -12.44 -0.48 -7.95
C PRO A 90 -11.41 -0.86 -9.03
N ASP A 91 -10.64 0.10 -9.55
CA ASP A 91 -9.56 -0.15 -10.51
C ASP A 91 -8.41 -0.97 -9.93
N PHE A 92 -8.33 -1.09 -8.61
CA PHE A 92 -7.34 -1.92 -7.91
C PHE A 92 -7.78 -3.38 -7.77
N SER A 93 -9.01 -3.73 -8.20
CA SER A 93 -9.50 -5.10 -8.21
C SER A 93 -8.58 -6.02 -9.00
N GLY A 94 -8.22 -7.16 -8.40
CA GLY A 94 -7.27 -8.13 -8.94
C GLY A 94 -5.81 -7.65 -8.97
N LYS A 95 -5.48 -6.49 -8.39
CA LYS A 95 -4.11 -5.95 -8.33
C LYS A 95 -3.55 -5.89 -6.90
N LEU A 96 -4.39 -5.97 -5.87
CA LEU A 96 -3.93 -5.96 -4.46
C LEU A 96 -3.87 -7.37 -3.89
N THR A 97 -2.82 -7.65 -3.12
CA THR A 97 -2.82 -8.78 -2.17
C THR A 97 -3.80 -8.52 -1.03
N GLU A 98 -4.17 -9.56 -0.28
CA GLU A 98 -5.03 -9.39 0.92
C GLU A 98 -4.37 -8.45 1.95
N GLU A 99 -3.05 -8.49 2.11
CA GLU A 99 -2.33 -7.57 3.01
C GLU A 99 -2.41 -6.12 2.52
N GLN A 100 -2.28 -5.89 1.21
CA GLN A 100 -2.40 -4.57 0.60
C GLN A 100 -3.83 -4.02 0.70
N LEU A 101 -4.84 -4.88 0.51
CA LEU A 101 -6.24 -4.53 0.69
C LEU A 101 -6.54 -4.15 2.15
N GLN A 102 -6.06 -4.94 3.11
CA GLN A 102 -6.19 -4.63 4.54
C GLN A 102 -5.48 -3.34 4.92
N ALA A 103 -4.30 -3.08 4.36
CA ALA A 103 -3.56 -1.84 4.58
C ALA A 103 -4.32 -0.62 4.04
N LEU A 104 -4.90 -0.74 2.83
CA LEU A 104 -5.74 0.29 2.21
C LEU A 104 -6.99 0.58 3.06
N GLU A 105 -7.70 -0.46 3.50
CA GLU A 105 -8.86 -0.33 4.39
C GLU A 105 -8.49 0.40 5.68
N TYR A 106 -7.39 -0.01 6.32
CA TYR A 106 -6.90 0.60 7.54
C TYR A 106 -6.55 2.09 7.35
N PHE A 107 -5.84 2.41 6.27
CA PHE A 107 -5.52 3.80 5.94
C PHE A 107 -6.78 4.64 5.78
N ILE A 108 -7.78 4.15 5.02
CA ILE A 108 -9.03 4.88 4.77
C ILE A 108 -9.82 5.09 6.08
N GLN A 109 -9.92 4.05 6.93
CA GLN A 109 -10.57 4.16 8.24
C GLN A 109 -9.92 5.23 9.11
N VAL A 110 -8.59 5.18 9.25
CA VAL A 110 -7.84 6.11 10.10
C VAL A 110 -7.85 7.53 9.52
N ARG A 111 -7.63 7.68 8.22
CA ARG A 111 -7.48 8.99 7.57
C ARG A 111 -8.78 9.76 7.49
N PHE A 112 -9.88 9.07 7.22
CA PHE A 112 -11.20 9.69 7.00
C PHE A 112 -12.18 9.43 8.15
N ASN A 113 -11.74 8.76 9.21
CA ASN A 113 -12.55 8.40 10.38
C ASN A 113 -13.85 7.63 10.01
N ILE A 114 -13.73 6.70 9.06
CA ILE A 114 -14.83 5.88 8.55
C ILE A 114 -14.91 4.59 9.37
N LYS A 115 -16.12 4.20 9.77
CA LYS A 115 -16.39 2.89 10.37
C LYS A 115 -16.77 1.91 9.26
N LEU A 116 -15.81 1.10 8.81
CA LEU A 116 -16.14 -0.04 7.93
C LEU A 116 -16.59 -1.21 8.79
N PRO A 117 -17.52 -2.05 8.32
CA PRO A 117 -17.84 -3.30 8.98
C PRO A 117 -16.56 -4.16 9.06
N GLU A 118 -16.12 -4.48 10.28
CA GLU A 118 -14.99 -5.40 10.45
C GLU A 118 -15.38 -6.77 9.87
N LYS A 119 -14.56 -7.30 8.95
CA LYS A 119 -14.72 -8.67 8.45
C LYS A 119 -14.66 -9.58 9.68
N LYS A 120 -15.78 -10.23 10.02
CA LYS A 120 -15.80 -11.29 11.03
C LYS A 120 -14.75 -12.30 10.60
N LYS A 121 -13.65 -12.37 11.35
CA LYS A 121 -12.71 -13.47 11.24
C LYS A 121 -13.47 -14.69 11.74
N ASP A 122 -14.12 -15.41 10.83
CA ASP A 122 -14.60 -16.75 11.12
C ASP A 122 -13.37 -17.53 11.62
N LYS A 123 -13.54 -18.08 12.83
CA LYS A 123 -12.49 -18.66 13.66
C LYS A 123 -12.41 -20.16 13.41
#